data_AF-A0A7S0D3M2-F1
#
_entry.id   AF-A0A7S0D3M2-F1
#
_cell.length_a   1.000
_cell.length_b   1.000
_cell.length_c   1.000
_cell.angle_alpha   90.00
_cell.angle_beta   90.00
_cell.angle_gamma   90.00
#
_symmetry.space_group_name_H-M   'P 1'
#
loop_
_entity.id
_entity.type
_entity.pdbx_description
1 polymer ?
#
loop_
_entity_poly.entity_id
_entity_poly.type
_entity_poly.pdbx_seq_one_letter_code
_entity_poly.pdbx_strand_id
1 'polypeptide(L)'
;VPRPSCGRVTRAARPFASDSARGALVARHPALPAGSALRAHPLMRQKTGRYSIDDFALVVDEVRLGDGMPIAKIVRPESEDAVLDMYVELGLLDHDPYWAALWPSSVALARGVADRAQGEEGGDLRGKSVCDMGAGLGLAGIAAALCGAESVAFYDREPLALQCCLLSAEANGLRVAFGNETGLRVIADDEAVEDEDDDVDLLDDAVYVNGESSRKKKKTNQCVVSASVFDWNAVPLDQERFDLTLACDVLYETHAVKPVASLVPKLTKEKTGVWLVADPPLRAPKNRARFVELVEAFDFSLSKTRETTTTHGGSTDTVLLLEFEAK
;
A
#
# COMPACT_ATOMS: atom_id res chain seq x y z
N VAL A 1 23.45 18.46 -43.15
CA VAL A 1 22.47 18.21 -42.06
C VAL A 1 22.29 16.71 -41.90
N PRO A 2 22.93 16.06 -40.90
CA PRO A 2 22.60 14.69 -40.53
C PRO A 2 21.56 14.67 -39.40
N ARG A 3 20.60 13.76 -39.53
CA ARG A 3 19.49 13.52 -38.57
C ARG A 3 20.03 12.94 -37.25
N PRO A 4 19.39 13.21 -36.10
CA PRO A 4 19.77 12.57 -34.84
C PRO A 4 19.31 11.11 -34.83
N SER A 5 20.24 10.23 -34.47
CA SER A 5 20.02 8.80 -34.26
C SER A 5 19.12 8.57 -33.04
N CYS A 6 18.05 7.81 -33.25
CA CYS A 6 17.14 7.33 -32.21
C CYS A 6 17.94 6.56 -31.14
N GLY A 7 17.94 7.07 -29.91
CA GLY A 7 18.59 6.44 -28.77
C GLY A 7 17.84 5.17 -28.38
N ARG A 8 18.59 4.07 -28.20
CA ARG A 8 18.07 2.83 -27.61
C ARG A 8 17.52 3.14 -26.23
N VAL A 9 16.23 2.92 -26.05
CA VAL A 9 15.58 2.80 -24.74
C VAL A 9 16.22 1.58 -24.05
N THR A 10 16.93 1.83 -22.96
CA THR A 10 17.45 0.78 -22.08
C THR A 10 16.25 0.11 -21.38
N ARG A 11 16.06 -1.18 -21.66
CA ARG A 11 15.06 -2.04 -21.02
C ARG A 11 15.20 -1.91 -19.49
N ALA A 12 14.17 -1.40 -18.82
CA ALA A 12 14.09 -1.42 -17.36
C ALA A 12 14.25 -2.87 -16.86
N ALA A 13 14.96 -3.05 -15.75
CA ALA A 13 15.09 -4.36 -15.10
C ALA A 13 13.70 -4.84 -14.70
N ARG A 14 13.24 -5.93 -15.33
CA ARG A 14 11.95 -6.54 -15.05
C ARG A 14 11.92 -7.07 -13.60
N PRO A 15 10.81 -6.96 -12.86
CA PRO A 15 10.53 -7.92 -11.80
C PRO A 15 10.49 -9.32 -12.44
N PHE A 16 10.93 -10.33 -11.69
CA PHE A 16 11.19 -11.66 -12.23
C PHE A 16 9.97 -12.22 -12.98
N ALA A 17 10.20 -12.75 -14.19
CA ALA A 17 9.27 -13.72 -14.76
C ALA A 17 9.29 -14.94 -13.83
N SER A 18 8.17 -15.19 -13.15
CA SER A 18 8.05 -16.36 -12.28
C SER A 18 8.07 -17.62 -13.14
N ASP A 19 9.20 -18.33 -13.11
CA ASP A 19 9.29 -19.68 -13.65
C ASP A 19 8.47 -20.60 -12.75
N SER A 20 7.57 -21.37 -13.34
CA SER A 20 6.63 -22.25 -12.64
C SER A 20 7.38 -23.28 -11.78
N ALA A 21 7.48 -23.03 -10.47
CA ALA A 21 8.09 -23.95 -9.53
C ALA A 21 7.08 -24.40 -8.47
N ARG A 22 6.69 -25.68 -8.56
CA ARG A 22 5.91 -26.42 -7.56
C ARG A 22 6.65 -26.40 -6.23
N GLY A 23 6.17 -25.61 -5.28
CA GLY A 23 6.62 -25.58 -3.90
C GLY A 23 5.54 -25.02 -2.97
N ALA A 24 4.80 -25.94 -2.32
CA ALA A 24 3.86 -25.73 -1.21
C ALA A 24 2.89 -24.52 -1.30
N LEU A 25 1.97 -24.50 -2.28
CA LEU A 25 0.73 -23.72 -2.20
C LEU A 25 -0.32 -24.49 -1.38
N VAL A 26 -0.93 -23.82 -0.40
CA VAL A 26 -2.09 -24.33 0.34
C VAL A 26 -3.32 -23.49 -0.04
N ALA A 27 -4.23 -24.11 -0.79
CA ALA A 27 -5.57 -23.66 -1.17
C ALA A 27 -5.71 -22.45 -2.13
N ARG A 28 -6.74 -22.51 -3.00
CA ARG A 28 -7.14 -21.50 -3.99
C ARG A 28 -8.57 -21.08 -3.66
N HIS A 29 -8.80 -19.79 -3.41
CA HIS A 29 -10.14 -19.25 -3.14
C HIS A 29 -10.49 -18.16 -4.19
N PRO A 30 -11.75 -18.08 -4.62
CA PRO A 30 -12.19 -17.01 -5.53
C PRO A 30 -12.01 -15.63 -4.90
N ALA A 31 -11.79 -14.62 -5.75
CA ALA A 31 -11.82 -13.22 -5.39
C ALA A 31 -13.19 -12.86 -4.79
N LEU A 32 -13.16 -12.42 -3.53
CA LEU A 32 -14.31 -12.13 -2.66
C LEU A 32 -15.16 -13.38 -2.32
N PRO A 33 -15.19 -13.81 -1.05
CA PRO A 33 -16.24 -14.71 -0.58
C PRO A 33 -17.62 -14.17 -0.98
N ALA A 34 -18.54 -15.05 -1.36
CA ALA A 34 -19.94 -14.67 -1.56
C ALA A 34 -20.47 -14.11 -0.23
N GLY A 35 -20.57 -12.77 -0.11
CA GLY A 35 -20.94 -12.09 1.13
C GLY A 35 -20.00 -10.95 1.58
N SER A 36 -18.85 -10.75 0.94
CA SER A 36 -17.94 -9.64 1.31
C SER A 36 -18.64 -8.27 1.16
N ALA A 37 -18.61 -7.48 2.24
CA ALA A 37 -19.15 -6.13 2.26
C ALA A 37 -18.33 -5.14 1.41
N LEU A 38 -17.10 -5.50 1.00
CA LEU A 38 -16.32 -4.73 0.03
C LEU A 38 -17.01 -4.59 -1.32
N ARG A 39 -17.93 -5.48 -1.70
CA ARG A 39 -18.71 -5.35 -2.95
C ARG A 39 -19.48 -4.03 -3.04
N ALA A 40 -19.84 -3.43 -1.90
CA ALA A 40 -20.50 -2.13 -1.85
C ALA A 40 -19.53 -0.94 -2.03
N HIS A 41 -18.24 -1.14 -1.81
CA HIS A 41 -17.22 -0.09 -1.83
C HIS A 41 -17.09 0.54 -3.23
N PRO A 42 -17.13 1.88 -3.39
CA PRO A 42 -17.07 2.55 -4.70
C PRO A 42 -15.84 2.17 -5.53
N LEU A 43 -14.68 2.06 -4.88
CA LEU A 43 -13.44 1.64 -5.54
C LEU A 43 -13.56 0.26 -6.18
N MET A 44 -14.27 -0.70 -5.57
CA MET A 44 -14.44 -2.06 -6.11
C MET A 44 -15.27 -2.09 -7.40
N ARG A 45 -15.96 -1.00 -7.74
CA ARG A 45 -16.71 -0.84 -9.00
C ARG A 45 -15.88 -0.19 -10.10
N GLN A 46 -14.72 0.38 -9.76
CA GLN A 46 -13.84 1.00 -10.75
C GLN A 46 -13.23 -0.06 -11.67
N LYS A 47 -13.00 0.33 -12.92
CA LYS A 47 -12.46 -0.52 -13.97
C LYS A 47 -11.26 0.14 -14.62
N THR A 48 -10.36 -0.68 -15.14
CA THR A 48 -9.30 -0.26 -16.06
C THR A 48 -9.74 -0.62 -17.47
N GLY A 49 -10.22 0.38 -18.21
CA GLY A 49 -10.91 0.16 -19.48
C GLY A 49 -12.15 -0.71 -19.28
N ARG A 50 -12.15 -1.92 -19.86
CA ARG A 50 -13.25 -2.89 -19.70
C ARG A 50 -13.05 -3.87 -18.55
N TYR A 51 -11.84 -3.95 -17.99
CA TYR A 51 -11.44 -4.94 -17.00
C TYR A 51 -11.76 -4.49 -15.58
N SER A 52 -12.14 -5.45 -14.77
CA SER A 52 -12.36 -5.39 -13.33
C SER A 52 -11.44 -6.38 -12.62
N ILE A 53 -11.30 -6.28 -11.29
CA ILE A 53 -10.51 -7.24 -10.54
C ILE A 53 -11.05 -8.68 -10.64
N ASP A 54 -12.36 -8.83 -10.85
CA ASP A 54 -13.02 -10.14 -11.02
C ASP A 54 -12.62 -10.84 -12.34
N ASP A 55 -12.00 -10.13 -13.29
CA ASP A 55 -11.46 -10.71 -14.52
C ASP A 55 -10.11 -11.42 -14.30
N PHE A 56 -9.53 -11.31 -13.10
CA PHE A 56 -8.25 -11.92 -12.74
C PHE A 56 -8.44 -13.05 -11.72
N ALA A 57 -7.75 -14.17 -11.92
CA ALA A 57 -7.56 -15.14 -10.85
C ALA A 57 -6.70 -14.49 -9.75
N LEU A 58 -7.17 -14.50 -8.50
CA LEU A 58 -6.45 -13.93 -7.37
C LEU A 58 -5.86 -15.03 -6.47
N VAL A 59 -4.72 -14.73 -5.88
CA VAL A 59 -4.04 -15.57 -4.87
C VAL A 59 -3.77 -14.76 -3.60
N VAL A 60 -3.59 -15.46 -2.48
CA VAL A 60 -3.18 -14.86 -1.21
C VAL A 60 -1.76 -15.32 -0.90
N ASP A 61 -0.84 -14.38 -0.83
CA ASP A 61 0.51 -14.61 -0.32
C ASP A 61 0.58 -14.32 1.17
N GLU A 62 1.25 -15.20 1.92
CA GLU A 62 1.51 -15.00 3.35
C GLU A 62 2.94 -14.53 3.59
N VAL A 63 3.10 -13.35 4.19
CA VAL A 63 4.39 -12.72 4.44
C VAL A 63 4.66 -12.63 5.94
N ARG A 64 5.75 -13.27 6.38
CA ARG A 64 6.23 -13.17 7.76
C ARG A 64 6.96 -11.84 7.98
N LEU A 65 6.42 -11.04 8.91
CA LEU A 65 6.91 -9.70 9.26
C LEU A 65 8.10 -9.69 10.23
N GLY A 66 8.24 -10.73 11.04
CA GLY A 66 9.28 -10.83 12.06
C GLY A 66 8.94 -11.92 13.08
N ASP A 67 9.85 -12.19 14.02
CA ASP A 67 9.59 -13.14 15.09
C ASP A 67 8.57 -12.56 16.08
N GLY A 68 7.55 -13.35 16.43
CA GLY A 68 6.45 -12.90 17.30
C GLY A 68 5.49 -11.90 16.66
N MET A 69 5.65 -11.58 15.36
CA MET A 69 4.78 -10.69 14.61
C MET A 69 3.69 -11.45 13.84
N PRO A 70 2.53 -10.82 13.58
CA PRO A 70 1.50 -11.42 12.75
C PRO A 70 2.01 -11.69 11.32
N ILE A 71 1.38 -12.67 10.68
CA ILE A 71 1.57 -12.94 9.25
C ILE A 71 0.66 -12.00 8.47
N ALA A 72 1.22 -11.25 7.52
CA ALA A 72 0.45 -10.41 6.62
C ALA A 72 -0.04 -11.24 5.42
N LYS A 73 -1.35 -11.20 5.15
CA LYS A 73 -1.96 -11.81 3.97
C LYS A 73 -2.11 -10.77 2.85
N ILE A 74 -1.57 -11.04 1.67
CA ILE A 74 -1.62 -10.11 0.53
C ILE A 74 -2.34 -10.76 -0.64
N VAL A 75 -3.45 -10.14 -1.05
CA VAL A 75 -4.24 -10.54 -2.21
C VAL A 75 -3.66 -9.88 -3.46
N ARG A 76 -3.37 -10.65 -4.49
CA ARG A 76 -2.89 -10.15 -5.79
C ARG A 76 -3.35 -11.01 -6.96
N PRO A 77 -3.25 -10.53 -8.21
CA PRO A 77 -3.40 -11.38 -9.39
C PRO A 77 -2.40 -12.55 -9.36
N GLU A 78 -2.86 -13.74 -9.75
CA GLU A 78 -2.02 -14.95 -9.84
C GLU A 78 -0.90 -14.75 -10.87
N SER A 79 -1.19 -14.03 -11.95
CA SER A 79 -0.31 -13.83 -13.10
C SER A 79 -0.07 -12.35 -13.37
N GLU A 80 1.19 -11.92 -13.25
CA GLU A 80 1.65 -10.61 -13.70
C GLU A 80 1.52 -10.45 -15.22
N ASP A 81 1.76 -11.53 -15.97
CA ASP A 81 1.61 -11.56 -17.43
C ASP A 81 0.15 -11.26 -17.85
N ALA A 82 -0.85 -11.76 -17.12
CA ALA A 82 -2.25 -11.44 -17.41
C ALA A 82 -2.56 -9.94 -17.23
N VAL A 83 -1.96 -9.30 -16.23
CA VAL A 83 -2.09 -7.84 -16.01
C VAL A 83 -1.35 -7.06 -17.10
N LEU A 84 -0.16 -7.51 -17.51
CA LEU A 84 0.56 -6.93 -18.64
C LEU A 84 -0.25 -7.04 -19.94
N ASP A 85 -0.81 -8.21 -20.24
CA ASP A 85 -1.63 -8.46 -21.43
C ASP A 85 -2.86 -7.53 -21.46
N MET A 86 -3.49 -7.27 -20.30
CA MET A 86 -4.56 -6.30 -20.17
C MET A 86 -4.11 -4.90 -20.65
N TYR A 87 -2.98 -4.38 -20.14
CA TYR A 87 -2.52 -3.04 -20.54
C TYR A 87 -2.12 -2.99 -22.02
N VAL A 88 -1.48 -4.04 -22.53
CA VAL A 88 -1.14 -4.16 -23.96
C VAL A 88 -2.40 -4.11 -24.81
N GLU A 89 -3.43 -4.87 -24.45
CA GLU A 89 -4.68 -4.91 -25.22
C GLU A 89 -5.42 -3.56 -25.20
N LEU A 90 -5.40 -2.86 -24.07
CA LEU A 90 -6.00 -1.53 -23.95
C LEU A 90 -5.18 -0.43 -24.63
N GLY A 91 -3.98 -0.74 -25.15
CA GLY A 91 -3.06 0.24 -25.71
C GLY A 91 -2.46 1.20 -24.67
N LEU A 92 -2.51 0.82 -23.40
CA LEU A 92 -2.06 1.60 -22.25
C LEU A 92 -0.59 1.31 -21.93
N LEU A 93 0.29 1.56 -22.90
CA LEU A 93 1.71 1.17 -22.82
C LEU A 93 2.53 1.98 -21.81
N ASP A 94 2.02 3.12 -21.35
CA ASP A 94 2.64 3.98 -20.32
C ASP A 94 2.17 3.62 -18.89
N HIS A 95 1.36 2.57 -18.73
CA HIS A 95 0.99 2.04 -17.42
C HIS A 95 2.00 1.01 -16.96
N ASP A 96 2.17 0.94 -15.64
CA ASP A 96 3.12 0.05 -15.01
C ASP A 96 2.41 -1.20 -14.50
N PRO A 97 2.56 -2.39 -15.14
CA PRO A 97 1.94 -3.63 -14.68
C PRO A 97 2.58 -4.20 -13.42
N TYR A 98 3.73 -3.68 -13.00
CA TYR A 98 4.53 -4.29 -11.94
C TYR A 98 3.93 -4.11 -10.54
N TRP A 99 2.83 -3.36 -10.39
CA TRP A 99 2.05 -3.35 -9.16
C TRP A 99 1.48 -4.74 -8.81
N ALA A 100 1.32 -5.64 -9.78
CA ALA A 100 0.78 -6.98 -9.56
C ALA A 100 1.76 -7.93 -8.85
N ALA A 101 3.02 -7.52 -8.68
CA ALA A 101 4.10 -8.32 -8.10
C ALA A 101 4.38 -7.90 -6.64
N LEU A 102 4.76 -8.87 -5.79
CA LEU A 102 5.36 -8.57 -4.49
C LEU A 102 6.85 -8.29 -4.64
N TRP A 103 7.22 -7.02 -4.50
CA TRP A 103 8.61 -6.59 -4.61
C TRP A 103 9.42 -6.91 -3.34
N PRO A 104 10.70 -7.33 -3.45
CA PRO A 104 11.57 -7.56 -2.30
C PRO A 104 11.66 -6.33 -1.38
N SER A 105 11.74 -5.12 -1.95
CA SER A 105 11.74 -3.87 -1.19
C SER A 105 10.51 -3.70 -0.30
N SER A 106 9.35 -4.19 -0.73
CA SER A 106 8.10 -4.10 0.04
C SER A 106 8.15 -5.03 1.25
N VAL A 107 8.71 -6.24 1.06
CA VAL A 107 8.96 -7.19 2.16
C VAL A 107 9.99 -6.61 3.15
N ALA A 108 11.07 -6.02 2.65
CA ALA A 108 12.07 -5.38 3.50
C ALA A 108 11.49 -4.19 4.28
N LEU A 109 10.65 -3.36 3.65
CA LEU A 109 9.97 -2.24 4.29
C LEU A 109 8.99 -2.72 5.36
N ALA A 110 8.15 -3.70 5.05
CA ALA A 110 7.18 -4.27 5.98
C ALA A 110 7.85 -4.88 7.23
N ARG A 111 8.98 -5.58 7.05
CA ARG A 111 9.80 -6.05 8.17
C ARG A 111 10.45 -4.89 8.93
N GLY A 112 10.92 -3.86 8.23
CA GLY A 112 11.46 -2.65 8.87
C GLY A 112 10.40 -1.91 9.71
N VAL A 113 9.15 -1.87 9.27
CA VAL A 113 8.01 -1.34 10.02
C VAL A 113 7.71 -2.19 11.26
N ALA A 114 7.73 -3.53 11.12
CA ALA A 114 7.54 -4.45 12.22
C ALA A 114 8.66 -4.36 13.27
N ASP A 115 9.92 -4.32 12.83
CA ASP A 115 11.10 -4.08 13.68
C ASP A 115 10.95 -2.75 14.45
N ARG A 116 10.50 -1.69 13.76
CA ARG A 116 10.23 -0.38 14.37
C ARG A 116 9.12 -0.46 15.41
N ALA A 117 8.08 -1.27 15.20
CA ALA A 117 7.00 -1.41 16.17
C ALA A 117 7.42 -2.21 17.43
N GLN A 118 8.43 -3.08 17.34
CA GLN A 118 8.90 -3.92 18.44
C GLN A 118 10.03 -3.28 19.30
N GLY A 119 10.85 -2.39 18.75
CA GLY A 119 12.07 -1.90 19.40
C GLY A 119 11.88 -0.82 20.47
N GLU A 120 12.87 -0.65 21.35
CA GLU A 120 12.92 0.43 22.36
C GLU A 120 13.18 1.83 21.76
N GLU A 121 13.90 1.89 20.64
CA GLU A 121 14.02 3.08 19.76
C GLU A 121 12.80 3.23 18.82
N GLY A 122 11.87 2.28 18.91
CA GLY A 122 10.77 2.04 17.99
C GLY A 122 9.58 2.94 18.27
N GLY A 123 9.31 3.88 17.36
CA GLY A 123 8.13 4.74 17.47
C GLY A 123 6.85 3.90 17.51
N ASP A 124 6.14 3.97 18.64
CA ASP A 124 4.82 3.36 18.84
C ASP A 124 3.89 3.75 17.70
N LEU A 125 3.39 2.74 16.96
CA LEU A 125 2.41 2.95 15.89
C LEU A 125 0.99 3.12 16.44
N ARG A 126 0.74 2.85 17.72
CA ARG A 126 -0.58 3.08 18.34
C ARG A 126 -0.95 4.55 18.26
N GLY A 127 -2.14 4.82 17.73
CA GLY A 127 -2.62 6.19 17.56
C GLY A 127 -1.95 6.96 16.41
N LYS A 128 -1.20 6.28 15.52
CA LYS A 128 -0.53 6.90 14.38
C LYS A 128 -1.35 6.72 13.11
N SER A 129 -1.43 7.79 12.32
CA SER A 129 -1.91 7.73 10.94
C SER A 129 -0.74 7.42 10.00
N VAL A 130 -0.94 6.47 9.10
CA VAL A 130 0.08 5.99 8.17
C VAL A 130 -0.40 6.16 6.73
N CYS A 131 0.50 6.58 5.84
CA CYS A 131 0.27 6.58 4.40
C CYS A 131 1.19 5.55 3.74
N ASP A 132 0.66 4.70 2.88
CA ASP A 132 1.43 3.85 1.96
C ASP A 132 1.32 4.45 0.55
N MET A 133 2.38 5.16 0.14
CA MET A 133 2.42 5.94 -1.10
C MET A 133 3.07 5.14 -2.22
N GLY A 134 2.35 4.98 -3.33
CA GLY A 134 2.72 4.02 -4.36
C GLY A 134 2.54 2.59 -3.83
N ALA A 135 1.38 2.35 -3.21
CA ALA A 135 1.14 1.17 -2.38
C ALA A 135 1.30 -0.15 -3.15
N GLY A 136 0.99 -0.20 -4.44
CA GLY A 136 0.90 -1.44 -5.20
C GLY A 136 -0.07 -2.41 -4.52
N LEU A 137 0.45 -3.50 -3.95
CA LEU A 137 -0.32 -4.49 -3.20
C LEU A 137 -0.52 -4.16 -1.70
N GLY A 138 0.07 -3.06 -1.21
CA GLY A 138 -0.18 -2.51 0.13
C GLY A 138 0.51 -3.23 1.29
N LEU A 139 1.52 -4.08 1.04
CA LEU A 139 2.15 -4.90 2.08
C LEU A 139 2.75 -4.06 3.23
N ALA A 140 3.38 -2.92 2.94
CA ALA A 140 3.98 -2.08 3.97
C ALA A 140 2.91 -1.42 4.87
N GLY A 141 1.82 -0.90 4.28
CA GLY A 141 0.68 -0.38 5.02
C GLY A 141 -0.08 -1.45 5.80
N ILE A 142 -0.28 -2.65 5.24
CA ILE A 142 -0.86 -3.80 5.97
C ILE A 142 0.01 -4.16 7.18
N ALA A 143 1.33 -4.18 7.02
CA ALA A 143 2.24 -4.41 8.14
C ALA A 143 2.06 -3.34 9.22
N ALA A 144 1.97 -2.05 8.86
CA ALA A 144 1.73 -0.97 9.81
C ALA A 144 0.39 -1.13 10.56
N ALA A 145 -0.69 -1.49 9.85
CA ALA A 145 -1.99 -1.76 10.44
C ALA A 145 -1.94 -2.92 11.46
N LEU A 146 -1.30 -4.03 11.07
CA LEU A 146 -1.12 -5.20 11.93
C LEU A 146 -0.21 -4.92 13.14
N CYS A 147 0.67 -3.93 13.02
CA CYS A 147 1.52 -3.44 14.11
C CYS A 147 0.84 -2.38 15.00
N GLY A 148 -0.45 -2.09 14.78
CA GLY A 148 -1.26 -1.26 15.67
C GLY A 148 -1.44 0.20 15.25
N ALA A 149 -1.15 0.56 13.99
CA ALA A 149 -1.53 1.86 13.44
C ALA A 149 -3.02 2.15 13.68
N GLU A 150 -3.38 3.41 13.96
CA GLU A 150 -4.79 3.81 14.09
C GLU A 150 -5.48 3.82 12.74
N SER A 151 -4.79 4.35 11.73
CA SER A 151 -5.28 4.36 10.36
C SER A 151 -4.17 4.17 9.32
N VAL A 152 -4.54 3.58 8.19
CA VAL A 152 -3.67 3.45 7.00
C VAL A 152 -4.39 3.93 5.75
N ALA A 153 -3.81 4.89 5.05
CA ALA A 153 -4.24 5.32 3.73
C ALA A 153 -3.34 4.72 2.64
N PHE A 154 -3.92 3.92 1.75
CA PHE A 154 -3.25 3.41 0.55
C PHE A 154 -3.45 4.39 -0.62
N TYR A 155 -2.36 4.81 -1.22
CA TYR A 155 -2.34 5.70 -2.39
C TYR A 155 -1.61 5.05 -3.54
N ASP A 156 -2.29 4.95 -4.68
CA ASP A 156 -1.74 4.45 -5.93
C ASP A 156 -2.47 5.07 -7.11
N ARG A 157 -1.85 5.11 -8.29
CA ARG A 157 -2.51 5.57 -9.52
C ARG A 157 -3.39 4.48 -10.12
N GLU A 158 -3.12 3.20 -9.85
CA GLU A 158 -3.82 2.07 -10.45
C GLU A 158 -5.00 1.61 -9.57
N PRO A 159 -6.26 1.75 -10.03
CA PRO A 159 -7.43 1.34 -9.24
C PRO A 159 -7.43 -0.14 -8.86
N LEU A 160 -6.97 -1.03 -9.77
CA LEU A 160 -6.92 -2.47 -9.52
C LEU A 160 -5.92 -2.84 -8.42
N ALA A 161 -4.80 -2.11 -8.30
CA ALA A 161 -3.82 -2.28 -7.23
C ALA A 161 -4.44 -1.93 -5.86
N LEU A 162 -5.18 -0.82 -5.81
CA LEU A 162 -5.87 -0.40 -4.60
C LEU A 162 -7.02 -1.35 -4.21
N GLN A 163 -7.70 -1.97 -5.18
CA GLN A 163 -8.66 -3.04 -4.91
C GLN A 163 -7.97 -4.23 -4.25
N CYS A 164 -6.77 -4.61 -4.69
CA CYS A 164 -5.93 -5.61 -4.01
C CYS A 164 -5.55 -5.20 -2.57
N CYS A 165 -5.27 -3.92 -2.32
CA CYS A 165 -5.03 -3.41 -0.96
C CYS A 165 -6.26 -3.62 -0.07
N LEU A 166 -7.46 -3.32 -0.55
CA LEU A 166 -8.71 -3.51 0.21
C LEU A 166 -9.01 -4.99 0.47
N LEU A 167 -8.85 -5.85 -0.54
CA LEU A 167 -9.00 -7.29 -0.39
C LEU A 167 -7.99 -7.86 0.62
N SER A 168 -6.76 -7.37 0.59
CA SER A 168 -5.73 -7.72 1.58
C SER A 168 -6.15 -7.26 2.97
N ALA A 169 -6.71 -6.06 3.11
CA ALA A 169 -7.21 -5.58 4.40
C ALA A 169 -8.30 -6.48 4.98
N GLU A 170 -9.30 -6.86 4.17
CA GLU A 170 -10.33 -7.83 4.56
C GLU A 170 -9.71 -9.19 4.94
N ALA A 171 -8.76 -9.70 4.16
CA ALA A 171 -8.08 -10.97 4.45
C ALA A 171 -7.32 -10.98 5.79
N ASN A 172 -6.93 -9.80 6.28
CA ASN A 172 -6.28 -9.59 7.59
C ASN A 172 -7.26 -9.16 8.70
N GLY A 173 -8.57 -9.08 8.42
CA GLY A 173 -9.59 -8.66 9.39
C GLY A 173 -9.49 -7.18 9.78
N LEU A 174 -9.00 -6.34 8.86
CA LEU A 174 -8.91 -4.88 9.06
C LEU A 174 -10.21 -4.20 8.62
N ARG A 175 -10.56 -3.09 9.29
CA ARG A 175 -11.77 -2.34 8.95
C ARG A 175 -11.52 -1.46 7.75
N VAL A 176 -12.33 -1.60 6.70
CA VAL A 176 -12.20 -0.81 5.48
C VAL A 176 -13.17 0.35 5.50
N ALA A 177 -12.68 1.54 5.20
CA ALA A 177 -13.47 2.76 5.17
C ALA A 177 -13.56 3.38 3.78
N PHE A 178 -14.71 4.01 3.50
CA PHE A 178 -15.00 4.74 2.27
C PHE A 178 -15.89 5.96 2.54
N GLY A 179 -15.71 7.05 1.83
CA GLY A 179 -16.52 8.25 2.02
C GLY A 179 -16.09 9.40 1.12
N ASN A 180 -16.94 10.42 1.01
CA ASN A 180 -16.59 11.72 0.43
C ASN A 180 -16.28 12.72 1.56
N GLU A 181 -15.77 13.90 1.19
CA GLU A 181 -15.19 14.99 2.02
C GLU A 181 -15.97 15.39 3.31
N THR A 182 -17.18 14.86 3.53
CA THR A 182 -18.04 15.18 4.68
C THR A 182 -18.45 13.97 5.55
N GLY A 183 -18.02 12.74 5.24
CA GLY A 183 -18.35 11.57 6.07
C GLY A 183 -17.66 10.28 5.66
N LEU A 184 -16.74 9.80 6.50
CA LEU A 184 -16.14 8.48 6.39
C LEU A 184 -17.13 7.41 6.89
N ARG A 185 -17.47 6.45 6.04
CA ARG A 185 -18.24 5.24 6.37
C ARG A 185 -17.26 4.09 6.56
N VAL A 186 -17.49 3.24 7.53
CA VAL A 186 -16.66 2.04 7.74
C VAL A 186 -17.49 0.80 7.48
N ILE A 187 -16.95 -0.09 6.66
CA ILE A 187 -17.41 -1.45 6.47
C ILE A 187 -16.95 -2.25 7.69
N ALA A 188 -17.91 -2.76 8.46
CA ALA A 188 -17.65 -3.65 9.59
C ALA A 188 -18.28 -5.01 9.27
N ASP A 189 -17.65 -6.09 9.73
CA ASP A 189 -18.27 -7.41 9.71
C ASP A 189 -19.39 -7.44 10.76
N ASP A 190 -20.54 -8.02 10.37
CA ASP A 190 -21.67 -8.34 11.26
C ASP A 190 -21.30 -9.47 12.22
N GLU A 191 -20.38 -9.21 13.16
CA GLU A 191 -20.14 -10.08 14.32
C GLU A 191 -20.56 -9.30 15.57
N ALA A 192 -21.88 -9.12 15.70
CA ALA A 192 -22.53 -8.70 16.92
C ALA A 192 -23.47 -9.82 17.37
N VAL A 193 -22.95 -10.64 18.30
CA VAL A 193 -23.63 -11.37 19.38
C VAL A 193 -25.14 -11.51 19.20
N GLU A 194 -25.59 -12.75 18.97
CA GLU A 194 -26.97 -13.18 19.21
C GLU A 194 -27.32 -12.93 20.69
N ASP A 195 -27.95 -11.80 20.96
CA ASP A 195 -28.87 -11.67 22.09
C ASP A 195 -30.25 -11.43 21.47
N GLU A 196 -31.10 -12.46 21.54
CA GLU A 196 -32.54 -12.36 21.27
C GLU A 196 -33.13 -11.27 22.18
N ASP A 197 -33.62 -10.18 21.60
CA ASP A 197 -34.97 -9.63 21.87
C ASP A 197 -35.18 -8.29 21.12
N ASP A 198 -36.21 -8.33 20.28
CA ASP A 198 -37.09 -7.25 19.79
C ASP A 198 -36.59 -6.10 18.89
N ASP A 199 -37.36 -5.95 17.81
CA ASP A 199 -37.53 -4.84 16.87
C ASP A 199 -36.51 -4.66 15.73
N VAL A 200 -36.94 -5.14 14.56
CA VAL A 200 -36.40 -4.89 13.22
C VAL A 200 -36.43 -3.40 12.84
N ASP A 201 -35.25 -2.81 12.66
CA ASP A 201 -35.05 -1.68 11.74
C ASP A 201 -34.08 -2.11 10.64
N LEU A 202 -34.61 -2.23 9.43
CA LEU A 202 -33.85 -2.52 8.22
C LEU A 202 -33.21 -1.23 7.67
N LEU A 203 -31.93 -1.33 7.31
CA LEU A 203 -31.11 -0.43 6.47
C LEU A 203 -30.37 0.71 7.19
N ASP A 204 -29.14 0.46 7.67
CA ASP A 204 -27.92 1.23 7.35
C ASP A 204 -26.68 0.57 7.99
N ASP A 205 -26.08 -0.44 7.36
CA ASP A 205 -24.88 -1.16 7.90
C ASP A 205 -23.59 -0.30 7.87
N ALA A 206 -23.71 1.00 7.60
CA ALA A 206 -22.62 1.96 7.60
C ALA A 206 -22.52 2.69 8.94
N VAL A 207 -21.47 2.42 9.72
CA VAL A 207 -21.18 3.21 10.92
C VAL A 207 -20.51 4.53 10.50
N TYR A 208 -21.20 5.65 10.71
CA TYR A 208 -20.66 7.00 10.54
C TYR A 208 -19.71 7.34 11.70
N VAL A 209 -18.53 7.89 11.39
CA VAL A 209 -17.49 8.18 12.40
C VAL A 209 -17.76 9.46 13.21
N ASN A 210 -18.65 10.34 12.77
CA ASN A 210 -18.95 11.60 13.47
C ASN A 210 -20.46 11.79 13.72
N GLY A 211 -20.95 11.21 14.81
CA GLY A 211 -22.25 11.51 15.39
C GLY A 211 -22.19 11.28 16.89
N GLU A 212 -22.33 12.34 17.68
CA GLU A 212 -22.45 12.24 19.14
C GLU A 212 -23.66 11.39 19.50
N SER A 213 -23.44 10.11 19.78
CA SER A 213 -24.41 9.26 20.44
C SER A 213 -23.71 8.47 21.54
N SER A 214 -24.03 8.86 22.78
CA SER A 214 -23.48 8.29 24.00
C SER A 214 -23.99 6.88 24.24
N ARG A 215 -23.42 5.89 23.53
CA ARG A 215 -23.34 4.50 23.99
C ARG A 215 -21.87 4.17 24.17
N LYS A 216 -21.47 3.74 25.37
CA LYS A 216 -20.12 3.24 25.66
C LYS A 216 -19.84 1.99 24.81
N LYS A 217 -19.47 2.17 23.54
CA LYS A 217 -18.91 1.12 22.68
C LYS A 217 -17.55 0.74 23.26
N LYS A 218 -17.32 -0.55 23.51
CA LYS A 218 -15.96 -1.08 23.67
C LYS A 218 -15.16 -0.56 22.47
N LYS A 219 -14.13 0.27 22.69
CA LYS A 219 -13.20 0.69 21.63
C LYS A 219 -12.57 -0.58 21.06
N THR A 220 -13.07 -1.05 19.92
CA THR A 220 -12.35 -2.07 19.15
C THR A 220 -11.13 -1.37 18.59
N ASN A 221 -9.95 -1.70 19.12
CA ASN A 221 -8.69 -1.04 18.82
C ASN A 221 -8.14 -1.48 17.44
N GLN A 222 -9.02 -1.72 16.47
CA GLN A 222 -8.69 -2.20 15.13
C GLN A 222 -8.41 -1.03 14.21
N CYS A 223 -7.29 -1.11 13.49
CA CYS A 223 -6.88 -0.15 12.48
C CYS A 223 -7.98 0.02 11.42
N VAL A 224 -8.22 1.28 11.03
CA VAL A 224 -9.10 1.63 9.91
C VAL A 224 -8.27 1.92 8.68
N VAL A 225 -8.54 1.24 7.57
CA VAL A 225 -7.84 1.46 6.32
C VAL A 225 -8.73 2.11 5.26
N SER A 226 -8.13 2.89 4.39
CA SER A 226 -8.79 3.49 3.22
C SER A 226 -7.88 3.39 2.01
N ALA A 227 -8.46 3.37 0.81
CA ALA A 227 -7.70 3.33 -0.43
C ALA A 227 -8.24 4.36 -1.43
N SER A 228 -7.36 5.19 -1.98
CA SER A 228 -7.73 6.29 -2.88
C SER A 228 -6.77 6.38 -4.06
N VAL A 229 -7.35 6.56 -5.26
CA VAL A 229 -6.56 6.84 -6.46
C VAL A 229 -5.85 8.19 -6.27
N PHE A 230 -4.53 8.20 -6.47
CA PHE A 230 -3.69 9.34 -6.13
C PHE A 230 -2.66 9.60 -7.22
N ASP A 231 -2.76 10.75 -7.89
CA ASP A 231 -1.76 11.24 -8.84
C ASP A 231 -0.76 12.14 -8.11
N TRP A 232 0.52 11.73 -8.12
CA TRP A 232 1.62 12.48 -7.53
C TRP A 232 1.76 13.91 -8.06
N ASN A 233 1.24 14.19 -9.25
CA ASN A 233 1.29 15.50 -9.90
C ASN A 233 0.07 16.38 -9.61
N ALA A 234 -1.00 15.82 -9.03
CA ALA A 234 -2.28 16.49 -8.80
C ALA A 234 -2.76 16.34 -7.35
N VAL A 235 -1.89 16.72 -6.41
CA VAL A 235 -2.18 16.62 -4.97
C VAL A 235 -3.21 17.67 -4.53
N PRO A 236 -4.29 17.30 -3.83
CA PRO A 236 -5.26 18.24 -3.27
C PRO A 236 -4.64 19.24 -2.29
N LEU A 237 -5.26 20.42 -2.15
CA LEU A 237 -4.78 21.46 -1.23
C LEU A 237 -5.01 21.10 0.25
N ASP A 238 -6.06 20.34 0.52
CA ASP A 238 -6.49 19.84 1.83
C ASP A 238 -5.96 18.44 2.13
N GLN A 239 -4.94 18.00 1.38
CA GLN A 239 -4.30 16.69 1.58
C GLN A 239 -3.86 16.49 3.03
N GLU A 240 -4.37 15.43 3.64
CA GLU A 240 -3.99 15.00 4.98
C GLU A 240 -2.49 14.66 5.06
N ARG A 241 -1.90 14.93 6.23
CA ARG A 241 -0.53 14.56 6.58
C ARG A 241 -0.48 13.51 7.68
N PHE A 242 0.46 12.60 7.54
CA PHE A 242 0.56 11.37 8.29
C PHE A 242 1.74 11.41 9.27
N ASP A 243 1.64 10.66 10.36
CA ASP A 243 2.75 10.46 11.29
C ASP A 243 3.85 9.60 10.66
N LEU A 244 3.48 8.66 9.80
CA LEU A 244 4.42 7.82 9.06
C LEU A 244 3.99 7.75 7.60
N THR A 245 4.89 8.11 6.68
CA THR A 245 4.68 7.87 5.26
C THR A 245 5.66 6.80 4.78
N LEU A 246 5.13 5.77 4.13
CA LEU A 246 5.85 4.64 3.58
C LEU A 246 5.91 4.82 2.06
N ALA A 247 7.06 4.52 1.47
CA ALA A 247 7.24 4.49 0.03
C ALA A 247 8.18 3.36 -0.35
N CYS A 248 7.73 2.46 -1.23
CA CYS A 248 8.51 1.31 -1.64
C CYS A 248 8.76 1.35 -3.14
N ASP A 249 10.03 1.29 -3.56
CA ASP A 249 10.38 1.17 -4.97
C ASP A 249 9.72 2.24 -5.86
N VAL A 250 9.67 3.50 -5.41
CA VAL A 250 9.05 4.61 -6.16
C VAL A 250 10.04 5.45 -6.97
N LEU A 251 11.33 5.09 -6.96
CA LEU A 251 12.44 5.89 -7.54
C LEU A 251 13.09 5.24 -8.78
N TYR A 252 12.54 4.14 -9.30
CA TYR A 252 13.11 3.43 -10.45
C TYR A 252 13.00 4.22 -11.76
N GLU A 253 12.01 5.12 -11.88
CA GLU A 253 11.85 5.99 -13.04
C GLU A 253 12.34 7.42 -12.77
N THR A 254 13.14 7.97 -13.69
CA THR A 254 13.72 9.31 -13.55
C THR A 254 12.67 10.41 -13.44
N HIS A 255 11.53 10.27 -14.12
CA HIS A 255 10.48 11.29 -14.11
C HIS A 255 9.68 11.31 -12.81
N ALA A 256 9.66 10.20 -12.06
CA ALA A 256 8.98 10.09 -10.77
C ALA A 256 9.71 10.81 -9.63
N VAL A 257 11.05 10.94 -9.71
CA VAL A 257 11.89 11.45 -8.62
C VAL A 257 11.43 12.80 -8.08
N LYS A 258 11.18 13.77 -8.98
CA LYS A 258 10.78 15.13 -8.56
C LYS A 258 9.35 15.18 -8.01
N PRO A 259 8.33 14.58 -8.66
CA PRO A 259 7.01 14.42 -8.08
C PRO A 259 7.05 13.80 -6.68
N VAL A 260 7.71 12.65 -6.52
CA VAL A 260 7.80 11.94 -5.23
C VAL A 260 8.49 12.78 -4.16
N ALA A 261 9.62 13.44 -4.46
CA ALA A 261 10.28 14.33 -3.50
C ALA A 261 9.35 15.48 -3.05
N SER A 262 8.52 16.01 -3.95
CA SER A 262 7.57 17.07 -3.62
C SER A 262 6.42 16.63 -2.69
N LEU A 263 6.20 15.31 -2.55
CA LEU A 263 5.19 14.74 -1.66
C LEU A 263 5.66 14.68 -0.22
N VAL A 264 6.97 14.66 0.06
CA VAL A 264 7.51 14.53 1.42
C VAL A 264 6.91 15.57 2.37
N PRO A 265 7.00 16.89 2.10
CA PRO A 265 6.35 17.87 2.95
C PRO A 265 4.83 17.79 2.88
N LYS A 266 4.22 17.33 1.77
CA LYS A 266 2.76 17.34 1.59
C LYS A 266 2.03 16.20 2.29
N LEU A 267 2.69 15.07 2.53
CA LEU A 267 2.09 13.90 3.19
C LEU A 267 2.69 13.64 4.57
N THR A 268 3.81 14.28 4.94
CA THR A 268 4.43 14.06 6.27
C THR A 268 4.14 15.23 7.20
N LYS A 269 3.74 14.94 8.44
CA LYS A 269 3.59 15.98 9.47
C LYS A 269 4.92 16.72 9.67
N GLU A 270 4.87 18.05 9.61
CA GLU A 270 6.05 18.95 9.49
C GLU A 270 7.08 18.89 10.63
N LYS A 271 6.78 18.25 11.76
CA LYS A 271 7.65 18.25 12.94
C LYS A 271 7.84 16.89 13.59
N THR A 272 6.86 16.01 13.45
CA THR A 272 6.80 14.73 14.14
C THR A 272 6.66 13.56 13.16
N GLY A 273 6.45 13.86 11.89
CA GLY A 273 6.23 12.85 10.88
C GLY A 273 7.55 12.29 10.37
N VAL A 274 7.51 11.01 10.03
CA VAL A 274 8.63 10.26 9.48
C VAL A 274 8.27 9.81 8.07
N TRP A 275 9.20 9.94 7.13
CA TRP A 275 9.06 9.35 5.80
C TRP A 275 10.10 8.25 5.62
N LEU A 276 9.62 7.02 5.39
CA LEU A 276 10.45 5.83 5.25
C LEU A 276 10.41 5.33 3.81
N VAL A 277 11.56 5.31 3.15
CA VAL A 277 11.73 4.80 1.78
C VAL A 277 12.46 3.48 1.78
N ALA A 278 11.93 2.48 1.08
CA ALA A 278 12.69 1.30 0.68
C ALA A 278 13.12 1.40 -0.78
N ASP A 279 14.43 1.32 -1.04
CA ASP A 279 15.01 1.45 -2.38
C ASP A 279 16.24 0.52 -2.57
N PRO A 280 16.30 -0.29 -3.65
CA PRO A 280 17.43 -1.16 -3.94
C PRO A 280 18.68 -0.36 -4.32
N PRO A 281 19.84 -0.68 -3.73
CA PRO A 281 21.04 0.13 -3.87
C PRO A 281 21.50 0.24 -5.32
N LEU A 282 21.31 -0.82 -6.12
CA LEU A 282 21.84 -0.95 -7.47
C LEU A 282 20.85 -0.61 -8.60
N ARG A 283 19.55 -0.46 -8.30
CA ARG A 283 18.53 -0.28 -9.35
C ARG A 283 18.62 1.10 -9.98
N ALA A 284 18.50 2.16 -9.17
CA ALA A 284 18.48 3.54 -9.65
C ALA A 284 19.28 4.49 -8.73
N PRO A 285 20.59 4.26 -8.50
CA PRO A 285 21.38 5.02 -7.53
C PRO A 285 21.42 6.53 -7.81
N LYS A 286 21.38 6.94 -9.08
CA LYS A 286 21.34 8.36 -9.47
C LYS A 286 20.00 9.02 -9.11
N ASN A 287 18.90 8.28 -9.25
CA ASN A 287 17.56 8.77 -8.90
C ASN A 287 17.43 8.92 -7.39
N ARG A 288 17.91 7.94 -6.62
CA ARG A 288 17.99 8.03 -5.16
C ARG A 288 18.83 9.22 -4.69
N ALA A 289 20.03 9.41 -5.25
CA ALA A 289 20.87 10.55 -4.90
C ALA A 289 20.16 11.88 -5.17
N ARG A 290 19.49 12.00 -6.32
CA ARG A 290 18.70 13.19 -6.67
C ARG A 290 17.48 13.38 -5.77
N PHE A 291 16.82 12.31 -5.36
CA PHE A 291 15.72 12.34 -4.41
C PHE A 291 16.17 12.93 -3.06
N VAL A 292 17.27 12.42 -2.50
CA VAL A 292 17.84 12.92 -1.24
C VAL A 292 18.14 14.41 -1.33
N GLU A 293 18.85 14.85 -2.39
CA GLU A 293 19.18 16.27 -2.61
C GLU A 293 17.92 17.16 -2.65
N LEU A 294 16.85 16.70 -3.32
CA LEU A 294 15.59 17.43 -3.40
C LEU A 294 14.87 17.49 -2.06
N VAL A 295 14.88 16.40 -1.28
CA VAL A 295 14.23 16.35 0.04
C VAL A 295 14.97 17.25 1.03
N GLU A 296 16.30 17.24 1.00
CA GLU A 296 17.15 18.09 1.86
C GLU A 296 17.01 19.59 1.56
N ALA A 297 16.47 19.95 0.40
CA ALA A 297 16.11 21.34 0.08
C ALA A 297 14.82 21.81 0.80
N PHE A 298 14.01 20.87 1.33
CA PHE A 298 12.89 21.18 2.22
C PHE A 298 13.33 21.17 3.70
N ASP A 299 12.36 21.30 4.61
CA ASP A 299 12.60 21.23 6.06
C ASP A 299 12.73 19.79 6.57
N PHE A 300 13.20 18.87 5.71
CA PHE A 300 13.43 17.46 6.02
C PHE A 300 14.89 17.10 5.75
N SER A 301 15.40 16.09 6.45
CA SER A 301 16.76 15.57 6.26
C SER A 301 16.78 14.05 6.40
N LEU A 302 17.75 13.40 5.74
CA LEU A 302 17.99 11.97 5.88
C LEU A 302 18.60 11.70 7.26
N SER A 303 17.79 11.21 8.21
CA SER A 303 18.24 10.98 9.59
C SER A 303 18.87 9.60 9.78
N LYS A 304 18.42 8.58 9.02
CA LYS A 304 18.93 7.21 9.13
C LYS A 304 18.98 6.51 7.78
N THR A 305 19.98 5.66 7.61
CA THR A 305 20.06 4.70 6.51
C THR A 305 20.42 3.33 7.07
N ARG A 306 19.62 2.31 6.75
CA ARG A 306 19.88 0.92 7.12
C ARG A 306 19.87 0.07 5.86
N GLU A 307 20.92 -0.71 5.65
CA GLU A 307 20.91 -1.77 4.65
C GLU A 307 20.34 -3.05 5.26
N THR A 308 19.48 -3.73 4.52
CA THR A 308 18.93 -5.03 4.90
C THR A 308 18.90 -5.97 3.71
N THR A 309 18.88 -7.27 3.99
CA THR A 309 18.68 -8.31 2.99
C THR A 309 17.34 -8.99 3.24
N THR A 310 16.63 -9.29 2.16
CA THR A 310 15.36 -9.98 2.25
C THR A 310 15.31 -11.10 1.24
N THR A 311 14.89 -12.27 1.69
CA THR A 311 14.63 -13.42 0.83
C THR A 311 13.14 -13.58 0.64
N HIS A 312 12.69 -13.56 -0.62
CA HIS A 312 11.30 -13.78 -1.01
C HIS A 312 11.25 -14.40 -2.41
N GLY A 313 10.33 -15.35 -2.64
CA GLY A 313 10.18 -16.00 -3.96
C GLY A 313 11.43 -16.74 -4.46
N GLY A 314 12.34 -17.13 -3.56
CA GLY A 314 13.62 -17.78 -3.92
C GLY A 314 14.75 -16.82 -4.34
N SER A 315 14.49 -15.51 -4.43
CA SER A 315 15.51 -14.47 -4.61
C SER A 315 15.92 -13.89 -3.26
N THR A 316 17.18 -13.44 -3.17
CA THR A 316 17.66 -12.63 -2.04
C THR A 316 18.15 -11.30 -2.57
N ASP A 317 17.56 -10.22 -2.08
CA ASP A 317 17.80 -8.88 -2.55
C ASP A 317 18.26 -7.99 -1.40
N THR A 318 19.21 -7.11 -1.68
CA THR A 318 19.63 -6.04 -0.78
C THR A 318 18.73 -4.82 -0.98
N VAL A 319 18.28 -4.23 0.11
CA VAL A 319 17.38 -3.06 0.13
C VAL A 319 17.92 -2.04 1.12
N LEU A 320 17.92 -0.77 0.72
CA LEU A 320 18.18 0.35 1.62
C LEU A 320 16.85 0.85 2.20
N LEU A 321 16.80 0.99 3.53
CA LEU A 321 15.74 1.70 4.24
C LEU A 321 16.28 3.09 4.62
N LEU A 322 15.67 4.12 4.06
CA LEU A 322 16.04 5.53 4.25
C LEU A 322 14.96 6.23 5.07
N GLU A 323 15.34 6.82 6.18
CA GLU A 323 14.43 7.53 7.07
C GLU A 323 14.66 9.04 6.96
N PHE A 324 13.60 9.78 6.68
CA PHE A 324 13.62 11.24 6.61
C PHE A 324 12.72 11.82 7.69
N GLU A 325 13.23 12.82 8.37
CA GLU A 325 12.55 13.52 9.46
C GLU A 325 12.70 15.02 9.29
N ALA A 326 11.81 15.78 9.94
CA ALA A 326 11.89 17.23 9.98
C ALA A 326 13.20 17.71 10.64
N LYS A 327 13.75 18.84 10.18
CA LYS A 327 14.97 19.45 10.71
C LYS A 327 14.79 20.15 12.07
#